data_AF-A0A929ZDA6-F1
#
_entry.id   AF-A0A929ZDA6-F1
#
_cell.length_a   1.000
_cell.length_b   1.000
_cell.length_c   1.000
_cell.angle_alpha   90.00
_cell.angle_beta   90.00
_cell.angle_gamma   90.00
#
_symmetry.space_group_name_H-M   'P 1'
#
loop_
_entity.id
_entity.type
_entity.pdbx_description
1 polymer ?
#
loop_
_entity_poly.entity_id
_entity_poly.type
_entity_poly.pdbx_seq_one_letter_code
_entity_poly.pdbx_strand_id
1 'polypeptide(L)'
;MNATDFIKDSILKLNSESFRELGRQLIGEYISFTFLDEDEININNLSEKLYDYFEKIVLKNTESFEIIIKKYINNWDEMVGKYIAREHPTKKNEAPIPLPRSRRYYNFAMEIKRSRSITMRQLVDYSRIMMCLYTSVIDNNNSIISDFDYAVNFMPLERMIASMKAEKSNAIMFKKKLFFDIQDLYNSDTSTLIITMIMYYCVENSRIQGEY
;
A
#
# COMPACT_ATOMS: atom_id res chain seq x y z
N MET A 1 10.19 -2.46 12.50
CA MET A 1 8.82 -2.82 12.95
C MET A 1 8.69 -4.32 12.84
N ASN A 2 8.16 -5.00 13.85
CA ASN A 2 7.83 -6.44 13.78
C ASN A 2 6.33 -6.62 13.48
N ALA A 3 5.89 -7.88 13.27
CA ALA A 3 4.50 -8.18 12.93
C ALA A 3 3.53 -7.81 14.07
N THR A 4 3.91 -8.05 15.33
CA THR A 4 3.09 -7.70 16.50
C THR A 4 2.81 -6.21 16.57
N ASP A 5 3.85 -5.38 16.41
CA ASP A 5 3.73 -3.92 16.42
C ASP A 5 2.87 -3.45 15.26
N PHE A 6 3.05 -4.03 14.07
CA PHE A 6 2.23 -3.71 12.91
C PHE A 6 0.75 -3.99 13.18
N ILE A 7 0.38 -5.17 13.68
CA ILE A 7 -1.02 -5.52 13.99
C ILE A 7 -1.60 -4.58 15.06
N LYS A 8 -0.84 -4.29 16.12
CA LYS A 8 -1.25 -3.39 17.21
C LYS A 8 -1.47 -1.96 16.73
N ASP A 9 -0.61 -1.47 15.84
CA ASP A 9 -0.66 -0.09 15.37
C ASP A 9 -1.50 0.09 14.09
N SER A 10 -2.00 -0.99 13.49
CA SER A 10 -2.91 -0.99 12.35
C SER A 10 -4.31 -1.52 12.73
N ILE A 11 -4.47 -2.85 12.70
CA ILE A 11 -5.75 -3.55 12.81
C ILE A 11 -6.46 -3.20 14.11
N LEU A 12 -5.77 -3.32 15.25
CA LEU A 12 -6.36 -3.10 16.57
C LEU A 12 -6.77 -1.64 16.85
N LYS A 13 -6.42 -0.71 15.95
CA LYS A 13 -6.78 0.71 16.03
C LYS A 13 -7.89 1.11 15.07
N LEU A 14 -8.39 0.19 14.24
CA LEU A 14 -9.48 0.47 13.32
C LEU A 14 -10.79 0.67 14.09
N ASN A 15 -11.56 1.68 13.70
CA ASN A 15 -12.95 1.79 14.13
C ASN A 15 -13.78 0.62 13.57
N SER A 16 -14.98 0.40 14.12
CA SER A 16 -15.83 -0.74 13.77
C SER A 16 -16.23 -0.79 12.30
N GLU A 17 -16.40 0.37 11.64
CA GLU A 17 -16.72 0.43 10.22
C GLU A 17 -15.51 0.01 9.38
N SER A 18 -14.35 0.63 9.58
CA SER A 18 -13.12 0.29 8.85
C SER A 18 -12.70 -1.16 9.09
N PHE A 19 -12.88 -1.69 10.29
CA PHE A 19 -12.66 -3.11 10.59
C PHE A 19 -13.57 -4.02 9.76
N ARG A 20 -14.88 -3.73 9.74
CA ARG A 20 -15.86 -4.53 8.99
C ARG A 20 -15.56 -4.50 7.48
N GLU A 21 -15.26 -3.32 6.95
CA GLU A 21 -14.92 -3.20 5.53
C GLU A 21 -13.59 -3.89 5.19
N LEU A 22 -12.57 -3.81 6.06
CA LEU A 22 -11.34 -4.61 5.89
C LEU A 22 -11.64 -6.12 5.91
N GLY A 23 -12.48 -6.58 6.84
CA GLY A 23 -12.90 -7.97 6.93
C GLY A 23 -13.50 -8.48 5.62
N ARG A 24 -14.39 -7.70 4.98
CA ARG A 24 -14.99 -8.05 3.67
C ARG A 24 -13.98 -8.20 2.54
N GLN A 25 -12.86 -7.49 2.60
CA GLN A 25 -11.81 -7.58 1.56
C GLN A 25 -10.88 -8.77 1.77
N LEU A 26 -10.68 -9.18 3.02
CA LEU A 26 -9.70 -10.21 3.37
C LEU A 26 -10.32 -11.61 3.50
N ILE A 27 -11.49 -11.70 4.13
CA ILE A 27 -12.10 -12.98 4.49
C ILE A 27 -12.65 -13.65 3.22
N GLY A 28 -12.41 -14.96 3.11
CA GLY A 28 -12.82 -15.78 1.96
C GLY A 28 -11.79 -15.80 0.82
N GLU A 29 -11.14 -14.66 0.52
CA GLU A 29 -10.11 -14.61 -0.54
C GLU A 29 -8.69 -14.82 0.00
N TYR A 30 -8.33 -14.15 1.09
CA TYR A 30 -6.96 -14.13 1.61
C TYR A 30 -6.83 -14.77 2.99
N ILE A 31 -7.88 -14.67 3.79
CA ILE A 31 -7.93 -15.21 5.15
C ILE A 31 -9.18 -16.08 5.24
N SER A 32 -9.04 -17.27 5.80
CA SER A 32 -10.17 -18.18 6.01
C SER A 32 -10.20 -18.69 7.44
N PHE A 33 -11.43 -18.77 7.97
CA PHE A 33 -11.74 -19.43 9.22
C PHE A 33 -12.48 -20.73 8.89
N THR A 34 -12.06 -21.84 9.47
CA THR A 34 -12.71 -23.15 9.27
C THR A 34 -13.60 -23.54 10.43
N PHE A 35 -13.62 -22.73 11.49
CA PHE A 35 -14.23 -23.05 12.79
C PHE A 35 -15.06 -21.90 13.37
N LEU A 36 -15.14 -20.77 12.67
CA LEU A 36 -15.97 -19.62 13.03
C LEU A 36 -16.83 -19.27 11.82
N ASP A 37 -18.08 -18.93 12.10
CA ASP A 37 -18.95 -18.30 11.11
C ASP A 37 -18.53 -16.83 10.91
N GLU A 38 -18.84 -16.26 9.74
CA GLU A 38 -18.36 -14.91 9.36
C GLU A 38 -18.84 -13.81 10.33
N ASP A 39 -20.02 -13.99 10.93
CA ASP A 39 -20.62 -13.07 11.90
C ASP A 39 -19.99 -13.15 13.30
N GLU A 40 -19.24 -14.21 13.61
CA GLU A 40 -18.49 -14.38 14.85
C GLU A 40 -17.07 -13.78 14.78
N ILE A 41 -16.64 -13.36 13.59
CA ILE A 41 -15.31 -12.78 13.37
C ILE A 41 -15.28 -11.37 13.97
N ASN A 42 -14.34 -11.15 14.89
CA ASN A 42 -14.14 -9.89 15.59
C ASN A 42 -12.69 -9.41 15.45
N ILE A 43 -12.41 -8.21 15.95
CA ILE A 43 -11.09 -7.58 15.75
C ILE A 43 -9.94 -8.41 16.32
N ASN A 44 -10.16 -9.15 17.40
CA ASN A 44 -9.11 -9.95 18.05
C ASN A 44 -8.81 -11.19 17.22
N ASN A 45 -9.83 -11.98 16.85
CA ASN A 45 -9.60 -13.21 16.09
C ASN A 45 -9.06 -12.93 14.67
N LEU A 46 -9.48 -11.85 14.01
CA LEU A 46 -8.89 -11.44 12.73
C LEU A 46 -7.43 -10.98 12.90
N SER A 47 -7.13 -10.25 13.97
CA SER A 47 -5.76 -9.80 14.27
C SER A 47 -4.81 -10.96 14.54
N GLU A 48 -5.25 -11.96 15.31
CA GLU A 48 -4.50 -13.21 15.54
C GLU A 48 -4.27 -13.95 14.23
N LYS A 49 -5.31 -14.08 13.39
CA LYS A 49 -5.20 -14.77 12.11
C LYS A 49 -4.25 -14.07 11.13
N LEU A 50 -4.25 -12.73 11.12
CA LEU A 50 -3.31 -11.94 10.33
C LEU A 50 -1.88 -12.04 10.87
N TYR A 51 -1.71 -12.13 12.19
CA TYR A 51 -0.41 -12.40 12.79
C TYR A 51 0.15 -13.75 12.33
N ASP A 52 -0.65 -14.82 12.43
CA ASP A 52 -0.30 -16.16 11.96
C ASP A 52 0.06 -16.17 10.46
N TYR A 53 -0.70 -15.42 9.66
CA TYR A 53 -0.42 -15.24 8.24
C TYR A 53 0.98 -14.67 8.00
N PHE A 54 1.34 -13.60 8.69
CA PHE A 54 2.66 -12.98 8.56
C PHE A 54 3.79 -13.85 9.11
N GLU A 55 3.59 -14.55 10.23
CA GLU A 55 4.56 -15.53 10.72
C GLU A 55 4.80 -16.64 9.69
N LYS A 56 3.74 -17.14 9.06
CA LYS A 56 3.86 -18.16 8.02
C LYS A 56 4.65 -17.66 6.80
N ILE A 57 4.48 -16.41 6.39
CA ILE A 57 5.30 -15.80 5.32
C ILE A 57 6.76 -15.72 5.76
N VAL A 58 7.02 -15.22 6.97
CA VAL A 58 8.37 -15.08 7.54
C VAL A 58 9.09 -16.43 7.55
N LEU A 59 8.41 -17.49 8.01
CA LEU A 59 8.94 -18.84 8.05
C LEU A 59 9.19 -19.43 6.65
N LYS A 60 8.18 -19.33 5.76
CA LYS A 60 8.26 -19.90 4.41
C LYS A 60 9.34 -19.25 3.55
N ASN A 61 9.53 -17.94 3.68
CA ASN A 61 10.48 -17.18 2.87
C ASN A 61 11.83 -16.99 3.58
N THR A 62 11.95 -17.40 4.85
CA THR A 62 13.16 -17.20 5.67
C THR A 62 13.56 -15.71 5.73
N GLU A 63 12.57 -14.84 5.87
CA GLU A 63 12.71 -13.37 5.85
C GLU A 63 12.12 -12.75 7.10
N SER A 64 12.65 -11.62 7.57
CA SER A 64 12.02 -10.89 8.67
C SER A 64 10.79 -10.12 8.20
N PHE A 65 9.87 -9.83 9.11
CA PHE A 65 8.70 -8.98 8.81
C PHE A 65 9.11 -7.59 8.26
N GLU A 66 10.25 -7.06 8.71
CA GLU A 66 10.79 -5.80 8.17
C GLU A 66 11.13 -5.90 6.67
N ILE A 67 11.62 -7.05 6.21
CA ILE A 67 11.87 -7.29 4.78
C ILE A 67 10.55 -7.29 4.00
N ILE A 68 9.48 -7.85 4.56
CA ILE A 68 8.14 -7.82 3.96
C ILE A 68 7.66 -6.37 3.78
N ILE A 69 7.81 -5.52 4.80
CA ILE A 69 7.47 -4.08 4.69
C ILE A 69 8.35 -3.36 3.65
N LYS A 70 9.65 -3.70 3.57
CA LYS A 70 10.54 -3.14 2.53
C LYS A 70 10.10 -3.56 1.13
N LYS A 71 9.66 -4.79 0.93
CA LYS A 71 9.10 -5.26 -0.35
C LYS A 71 7.82 -4.52 -0.71
N TYR A 72 6.90 -4.34 0.24
CA TYR A 72 5.71 -3.51 0.06
C TYR A 72 6.06 -2.10 -0.44
N ILE A 73 7.02 -1.43 0.21
CA ILE A 73 7.50 -0.10 -0.21
C ILE A 73 8.16 -0.13 -1.59
N ASN A 74 8.98 -1.13 -1.90
CA ASN A 74 9.62 -1.22 -3.21
C ASN A 74 8.60 -1.45 -4.34
N ASN A 75 7.61 -2.30 -4.11
CA ASN A 75 6.55 -2.58 -5.08
C ASN A 75 5.76 -1.31 -5.44
N TRP A 76 5.39 -0.51 -4.43
CA TRP A 76 4.74 0.79 -4.66
C TRP A 76 5.63 1.77 -5.42
N ASP A 77 6.91 1.86 -5.09
CA ASP A 77 7.86 2.72 -5.80
C ASP A 77 7.99 2.32 -7.28
N GLU A 78 8.13 1.03 -7.58
CA GLU A 78 8.24 0.53 -8.96
C GLU A 78 6.97 0.78 -9.77
N MET A 79 5.79 0.64 -9.15
CA MET A 79 4.51 0.93 -9.79
C MET A 79 4.32 2.42 -10.10
N VAL A 80 4.66 3.29 -9.15
CA VAL A 80 4.31 4.72 -9.20
C VAL A 80 5.44 5.58 -9.78
N GLY A 81 6.68 5.33 -9.38
CA GLY A 81 7.83 6.21 -9.62
C GLY A 81 8.10 6.50 -11.09
N LYS A 82 7.83 5.53 -11.97
CA LYS A 82 7.97 5.65 -13.43
C LYS A 82 7.04 6.68 -14.07
N TYR A 83 5.95 7.05 -13.39
CA TYR A 83 4.96 8.01 -13.89
C TYR A 83 5.06 9.40 -13.24
N ILE A 84 6.00 9.62 -12.32
CA ILE A 84 6.14 10.93 -11.67
C ILE A 84 6.92 11.88 -12.58
N ALA A 85 6.37 13.07 -12.84
CA ALA A 85 7.05 14.12 -13.60
C ALA A 85 8.44 14.41 -13.02
N ARG A 86 9.46 14.53 -13.88
CA ARG A 86 10.83 14.81 -13.45
C ARG A 86 11.00 16.28 -13.08
N GLU A 87 12.07 16.56 -12.36
CA GLU A 87 12.50 17.94 -12.11
C GLU A 87 12.83 18.62 -13.44
N HIS A 88 12.47 19.89 -13.56
CA HIS A 88 12.81 20.67 -14.74
C HIS A 88 14.30 21.06 -14.67
N PRO A 89 15.06 20.92 -15.77
CA PRO A 89 16.45 21.36 -15.79
C PRO A 89 16.51 22.88 -15.58
N THR A 90 17.28 23.33 -14.59
CA THR A 90 17.51 24.76 -14.36
C THR A 90 18.40 25.32 -15.47
N LYS A 91 17.85 26.15 -16.35
CA LYS A 91 18.66 26.90 -17.32
C LYS A 91 19.26 28.14 -16.64
N LYS A 92 20.52 28.44 -16.96
CA LYS A 92 21.15 29.71 -16.54
C LYS A 92 20.33 30.87 -17.12
N ASN A 93 19.97 31.84 -16.28
CA ASN A 93 19.23 33.07 -16.60
C ASN A 93 17.71 32.94 -16.83
N GLU A 94 17.08 31.82 -16.46
CA GLU A 94 15.62 31.70 -16.41
C GLU A 94 15.13 31.59 -14.95
N ALA A 95 13.89 32.04 -14.69
CA ALA A 95 13.27 31.85 -13.39
C ALA A 95 13.11 30.35 -13.09
N PRO A 96 13.38 29.88 -11.85
CA PRO A 96 13.18 28.47 -11.49
C PRO A 96 11.74 28.03 -11.75
N ILE A 97 11.56 26.96 -12.53
CA ILE A 97 10.24 26.36 -12.73
C ILE A 97 9.86 25.64 -11.42
N PRO A 98 8.65 25.87 -10.86
CA PRO A 98 8.21 25.21 -9.65
C PRO A 98 8.29 23.68 -9.77
N LEU A 99 8.71 23.02 -8.68
CA LEU A 99 8.71 21.56 -8.60
C LEU A 99 7.28 21.03 -8.77
N PRO A 100 7.02 20.08 -9.68
CA PRO A 100 5.70 19.45 -9.81
C PRO A 100 5.21 18.92 -8.46
N ARG A 101 3.92 19.11 -8.15
CA ARG A 101 3.36 18.68 -6.86
C ARG A 101 3.54 17.18 -6.66
N SER A 102 3.32 16.37 -7.70
CA SER A 102 3.53 14.92 -7.66
C SER A 102 4.98 14.56 -7.26
N ARG A 103 5.97 15.25 -7.83
CA ARG A 103 7.39 15.08 -7.52
C ARG A 103 7.72 15.42 -6.07
N ARG A 104 7.17 16.53 -5.54
CA ARG A 104 7.39 16.94 -4.14
C ARG A 104 6.96 15.85 -3.15
N TYR A 105 5.75 15.31 -3.30
CA TYR A 105 5.24 14.28 -2.39
C TYR A 105 5.95 12.94 -2.59
N TYR A 106 6.24 12.56 -3.84
CA TYR A 106 7.02 11.37 -4.12
C TYR A 106 8.43 11.45 -3.50
N ASN A 107 9.10 12.62 -3.55
CA ASN A 107 10.40 12.81 -2.90
C ASN A 107 10.33 12.59 -1.38
N PHE A 108 9.27 13.06 -0.71
CA PHE A 108 9.03 12.78 0.70
C PHE A 108 8.82 11.28 0.97
N ALA A 109 8.04 10.59 0.13
CA ALA A 109 7.90 9.13 0.23
C ALA A 109 9.24 8.40 0.02
N MET A 110 10.12 8.91 -0.83
CA MET A 110 11.48 8.38 -1.01
C MET A 110 12.39 8.60 0.20
N GLU A 111 12.23 9.70 0.93
CA GLU A 111 12.93 9.90 2.22
C GLU A 111 12.50 8.85 3.25
N ILE A 112 11.20 8.56 3.34
CA ILE A 112 10.67 7.47 4.18
C ILE A 112 11.27 6.13 3.76
N LYS A 113 11.25 5.80 2.46
CA LYS A 113 11.83 4.55 1.92
C LYS A 113 13.31 4.37 2.29
N ARG A 114 14.08 5.46 2.35
CA ARG A 114 15.52 5.44 2.70
C ARG A 114 15.78 5.35 4.20
N SER A 115 14.75 5.45 5.04
CA SER A 115 14.89 5.35 6.49
C SER A 115 15.38 3.96 6.89
N ARG A 116 16.32 3.90 7.86
CA ARG A 116 16.87 2.63 8.36
C ARG A 116 15.80 1.75 9.00
N SER A 117 14.86 2.38 9.71
CA SER A 117 13.70 1.77 10.31
C SER A 117 12.47 2.62 10.01
N ILE A 118 11.37 1.96 9.66
CA ILE A 118 10.10 2.61 9.34
C ILE A 118 9.16 2.47 10.54
N THR A 119 8.65 3.60 11.03
CA THR A 119 7.59 3.66 12.04
C THR A 119 6.23 3.47 11.40
N MET A 120 5.20 3.12 12.18
CA MET A 120 3.84 2.98 11.64
C MET A 120 3.33 4.31 11.05
N ARG A 121 3.61 5.45 11.68
CA ARG A 121 3.25 6.77 11.15
C ARG A 121 3.86 7.01 9.76
N GLN A 122 5.16 6.74 9.61
CA GLN A 122 5.83 6.86 8.32
C GLN A 122 5.26 5.88 7.29
N LEU A 123 4.88 4.66 7.70
CA LEU A 123 4.24 3.69 6.80
C LEU A 123 2.87 4.21 6.32
N VAL A 124 2.06 4.79 7.21
CA VAL A 124 0.77 5.42 6.85
C VAL A 124 0.99 6.59 5.87
N ASP A 125 1.92 7.49 6.17
CA ASP A 125 2.23 8.64 5.30
C ASP A 125 2.72 8.18 3.91
N TYR A 126 3.63 7.21 3.88
CA TYR A 126 4.12 6.60 2.64
C TYR A 126 2.99 5.99 1.83
N SER A 127 2.15 5.17 2.47
CA SER A 127 1.05 4.45 1.83
C SER A 127 0.04 5.41 1.23
N ARG A 128 -0.36 6.44 2.00
CA ARG A 128 -1.28 7.48 1.52
C ARG A 128 -0.73 8.18 0.28
N ILE A 129 0.52 8.61 0.31
CA ILE A 129 1.15 9.29 -0.83
C ILE A 129 1.14 8.38 -2.06
N MET A 130 1.60 7.14 -1.92
CA MET A 130 1.69 6.22 -3.05
C MET A 130 0.33 5.84 -3.61
N MET A 131 -0.68 5.60 -2.77
CA MET A 131 -2.05 5.30 -3.19
C MET A 131 -2.70 6.48 -3.93
N CYS A 132 -2.54 7.72 -3.44
CA CYS A 132 -3.05 8.93 -4.10
C CYS A 132 -2.36 9.18 -5.44
N LEU A 133 -1.04 9.01 -5.51
CA LEU A 133 -0.28 9.14 -6.75
C LEU A 133 -0.71 8.07 -7.76
N TYR A 134 -0.81 6.81 -7.33
CA TYR A 134 -1.22 5.70 -8.19
C TYR A 134 -2.65 5.88 -8.71
N THR A 135 -3.56 6.37 -7.86
CA THR A 135 -4.91 6.75 -8.29
C THR A 135 -4.86 7.73 -9.46
N SER A 136 -4.07 8.80 -9.33
CA SER A 136 -3.94 9.80 -10.39
C SER A 136 -3.24 9.26 -11.64
N VAL A 137 -2.32 8.31 -11.49
CA VAL A 137 -1.72 7.59 -12.63
C VAL A 137 -2.79 6.81 -13.39
N ILE A 138 -3.66 6.06 -12.69
CA ILE A 138 -4.72 5.28 -13.32
C ILE A 138 -5.72 6.21 -14.01
N ASP A 139 -6.17 7.27 -13.34
CA ASP A 139 -7.12 8.23 -13.90
C ASP A 139 -6.53 9.01 -15.09
N ASN A 140 -5.21 9.14 -15.15
CA ASN A 140 -4.47 9.70 -16.29
C ASN A 140 -3.99 8.63 -17.30
N ASN A 141 -4.67 7.48 -17.38
CA ASN A 141 -4.39 6.40 -18.34
C ASN A 141 -2.91 5.92 -18.33
N ASN A 142 -2.31 5.82 -17.15
CA ASN A 142 -0.90 5.43 -16.97
C ASN A 142 0.08 6.36 -17.69
N SER A 143 -0.20 7.65 -17.71
CA SER A 143 0.69 8.69 -18.24
C SER A 143 1.43 9.43 -17.12
N ILE A 144 2.47 10.19 -17.49
CA ILE A 144 3.23 11.01 -16.54
C ILE A 144 2.30 12.03 -15.86
N ILE A 145 2.37 12.12 -14.54
CA ILE A 145 1.60 13.07 -13.72
C ILE A 145 2.51 14.15 -13.10
N SER A 146 2.10 15.40 -13.21
CA SER A 146 2.76 16.56 -12.56
C SER A 146 2.02 17.05 -11.30
N ASP A 147 0.74 16.71 -11.18
CA ASP A 147 -0.14 17.07 -10.07
C ASP A 147 -1.02 15.85 -9.71
N PHE A 148 -1.61 15.86 -8.52
CA PHE A 148 -2.47 14.80 -8.01
C PHE A 148 -3.30 15.31 -6.81
N ASP A 149 -4.44 14.68 -6.54
CA ASP A 149 -5.20 14.96 -5.32
C ASP A 149 -4.64 14.17 -4.13
N TYR A 150 -4.37 14.86 -3.01
CA TYR A 150 -3.92 14.27 -1.76
C TYR A 150 -5.08 14.09 -0.75
N ALA A 151 -6.30 14.46 -1.15
CA ALA A 151 -7.50 14.15 -0.39
C ALA A 151 -7.65 12.64 -0.21
N VAL A 152 -8.24 12.25 0.91
CA VAL A 152 -8.52 10.85 1.26
C VAL A 152 -9.66 10.28 0.40
N ASN A 153 -10.26 11.09 -0.48
CA ASN A 153 -11.18 10.58 -1.51
C ASN A 153 -10.39 9.95 -2.66
N PHE A 154 -9.49 9.03 -2.34
CA PHE A 154 -8.79 8.23 -3.33
C PHE A 154 -9.76 7.26 -4.02
N MET A 155 -9.27 6.66 -5.10
CA MET A 155 -9.97 5.61 -5.81
C MET A 155 -10.50 4.53 -4.84
N PRO A 156 -11.73 4.01 -5.04
CA PRO A 156 -12.24 2.89 -4.28
C PRO A 156 -11.23 1.73 -4.24
N LEU A 157 -11.03 1.14 -3.06
CA LEU A 157 -10.05 0.07 -2.83
C LEU A 157 -10.16 -1.06 -3.87
N GLU A 158 -11.38 -1.45 -4.23
CA GLU A 158 -11.63 -2.52 -5.20
C GLU A 158 -11.02 -2.21 -6.57
N ARG A 159 -11.19 -0.97 -7.05
CA ARG A 159 -10.62 -0.53 -8.33
C ARG A 159 -9.09 -0.44 -8.25
N MET A 160 -8.55 -0.04 -7.10
CA MET A 160 -7.11 0.01 -6.86
C MET A 160 -6.50 -1.40 -6.89
N ILE A 161 -7.04 -2.33 -6.11
CA ILE A 161 -6.57 -3.73 -6.04
C ILE A 161 -6.73 -4.42 -7.41
N ALA A 162 -7.85 -4.20 -8.11
CA ALA A 162 -8.03 -4.72 -9.46
C ALA A 162 -6.95 -4.20 -10.43
N SER A 163 -6.61 -2.91 -10.34
CA SER A 163 -5.55 -2.30 -11.16
C SER A 163 -4.18 -2.89 -10.80
N MET A 164 -3.88 -3.08 -9.51
CA MET A 164 -2.65 -3.74 -9.06
C MET A 164 -2.53 -5.16 -9.63
N LYS A 165 -3.58 -5.98 -9.49
CA LYS A 165 -3.63 -7.36 -10.02
C LYS A 165 -3.41 -7.41 -11.55
N ALA A 166 -3.80 -6.36 -12.26
CA ALA A 166 -3.65 -6.25 -13.71
C ALA A 166 -2.35 -5.57 -14.18
N GLU A 167 -1.55 -5.00 -13.26
CA GLU A 167 -0.30 -4.32 -13.56
C GLU A 167 0.66 -5.29 -14.26
N LYS A 168 1.34 -4.81 -15.31
CA LYS A 168 2.29 -5.62 -16.08
C LYS A 168 3.71 -5.18 -15.77
N SER A 169 4.60 -6.15 -15.58
CA SER A 169 6.02 -5.88 -15.44
C SER A 169 6.60 -5.33 -16.74
N ASN A 170 7.57 -4.41 -16.63
CA ASN A 170 8.33 -3.87 -17.76
C ASN A 170 9.43 -4.85 -18.22
N ALA A 171 9.16 -6.16 -18.24
CA ALA A 171 10.13 -7.16 -18.65
C ALA A 171 10.54 -6.97 -20.12
N ILE A 172 11.86 -6.88 -20.35
CA ILE A 172 12.48 -6.50 -21.64
C ILE A 172 12.39 -7.62 -22.70
N MET A 173 11.93 -8.83 -22.37
CA MET A 173 11.79 -9.94 -23.33
C MET A 173 10.44 -10.67 -23.25
N PHE A 174 9.66 -10.50 -24.32
CA PHE A 174 8.74 -11.45 -24.98
C PHE A 174 7.54 -12.08 -24.27
N LYS A 175 7.28 -11.89 -22.98
CA LYS A 175 5.91 -12.04 -22.43
C LYS A 175 5.70 -11.02 -21.32
N LYS A 176 4.73 -10.12 -21.46
CA LYS A 176 4.30 -9.24 -20.36
C LYS A 176 3.74 -10.12 -19.23
N LYS A 177 4.59 -10.48 -18.25
CA LYS A 177 4.15 -11.15 -17.02
C LYS A 177 3.44 -10.12 -16.13
N LEU A 178 2.42 -10.56 -15.41
CA LEU A 178 1.83 -9.75 -14.33
C LEU A 178 2.93 -9.32 -13.36
N PHE A 179 2.81 -8.11 -12.84
CA PHE A 179 3.73 -7.56 -11.86
C PHE A 179 3.64 -8.35 -10.55
N PHE A 180 2.42 -8.69 -10.13
CA PHE A 180 2.18 -9.53 -8.96
C PHE A 180 1.81 -10.96 -9.36
N ASP A 181 2.52 -11.94 -8.79
CA ASP A 181 2.20 -13.36 -8.91
C ASP A 181 1.42 -13.82 -7.67
N ILE A 182 0.10 -13.84 -7.76
CA ILE A 182 -0.79 -14.06 -6.60
C ILE A 182 -1.37 -15.47 -6.52
N GLN A 183 -0.75 -16.44 -7.20
CA GLN A 183 -1.21 -17.84 -7.16
C GLN A 183 -0.97 -18.49 -5.79
N ASP A 184 0.06 -18.03 -5.08
CA ASP A 184 0.42 -18.51 -3.76
C ASP A 184 0.03 -17.48 -2.69
N LEU A 185 -0.84 -17.88 -1.78
CA LEU A 185 -1.34 -17.03 -0.71
C LEU A 185 -0.22 -16.54 0.23
N TYR A 186 0.84 -17.32 0.41
CA TYR A 186 1.91 -17.08 1.39
C TYR A 186 3.21 -16.59 0.76
N ASN A 187 3.11 -15.76 -0.28
CA ASN A 187 4.26 -15.12 -0.92
C ASN A 187 4.27 -13.59 -0.70
N SER A 188 5.33 -12.92 -1.17
CA SER A 188 5.50 -11.47 -1.00
C SER A 188 4.52 -10.61 -1.79
N ASP A 189 4.01 -11.12 -2.90
CA ASP A 189 3.16 -10.37 -3.82
C ASP A 189 1.74 -10.31 -3.27
N THR A 190 1.22 -11.46 -2.83
CA THR A 190 -0.05 -11.54 -2.11
C THR A 190 0.00 -10.77 -0.79
N SER A 191 1.11 -10.85 -0.05
CA SER A 191 1.25 -10.06 1.17
C SER A 191 1.29 -8.56 0.91
N THR A 192 1.83 -8.11 -0.23
CA THR A 192 1.78 -6.70 -0.65
C THR A 192 0.33 -6.24 -0.86
N LEU A 193 -0.53 -7.07 -1.45
CA LEU A 193 -1.96 -6.75 -1.60
C LEU A 193 -2.68 -6.67 -0.25
N ILE A 194 -2.43 -7.63 0.64
CA ILE A 194 -3.04 -7.62 1.99
C ILE A 194 -2.58 -6.40 2.79
N ILE A 195 -1.28 -6.09 2.79
CA ILE A 195 -0.75 -4.89 3.46
C ILE A 195 -1.36 -3.64 2.82
N THR A 196 -1.55 -3.61 1.50
CA THR A 196 -2.25 -2.49 0.83
C THR A 196 -3.66 -2.29 1.36
N MET A 197 -4.45 -3.35 1.49
CA MET A 197 -5.82 -3.27 2.04
C MET A 197 -5.80 -2.78 3.48
N ILE A 198 -4.91 -3.32 4.32
CA ILE A 198 -4.74 -2.88 5.71
C ILE A 198 -4.37 -1.39 5.78
N MET A 199 -3.38 -0.97 4.99
CA MET A 199 -2.92 0.42 5.00
C MET A 199 -3.97 1.38 4.44
N TYR A 200 -4.77 0.97 3.46
CA TYR A 200 -5.90 1.75 2.96
C TYR A 200 -6.85 2.13 4.10
N TYR A 201 -7.29 1.14 4.89
CA TYR A 201 -8.18 1.39 6.02
C TYR A 201 -7.49 2.12 7.18
N CYS A 202 -6.18 1.96 7.36
CA CYS A 202 -5.44 2.81 8.30
C CYS A 202 -5.47 4.29 7.89
N VAL A 203 -5.32 4.57 6.58
CA VAL A 203 -5.38 5.94 6.05
C VAL A 203 -6.80 6.50 6.17
N GLU A 204 -7.84 5.75 5.82
CA GLU A 204 -9.24 6.15 6.03
C GLU A 204 -9.56 6.40 7.51
N ASN A 205 -9.15 5.51 8.41
CA ASN A 205 -9.39 5.63 9.85
C ASN A 205 -8.64 6.82 10.47
N SER A 206 -7.52 7.25 9.85
CA SER A 206 -6.76 8.43 10.26
C SER A 206 -7.40 9.76 9.84
N ARG A 207 -8.51 9.73 9.10
CA ARG A 207 -9.33 10.93 8.86
C ARG A 207 -9.71 11.47 10.22
N ILE A 208 -9.21 12.66 10.55
CA ILE A 208 -9.79 13.48 11.60
C ILE A 208 -11.28 13.55 11.26
N GLN A 209 -12.13 12.88 12.05
CA GLN A 209 -13.52 13.30 12.18
C GLN A 209 -13.40 14.74 12.67
N GLY A 210 -13.50 15.69 11.75
CA GLY A 210 -13.44 17.10 12.11
C GLY A 210 -14.43 17.31 13.24
N GLU A 211 -13.93 17.82 14.37
CA GLU A 211 -14.80 18.51 15.31
C GLU A 211 -15.57 19.54 14.48
N TYR A 212 -16.88 19.34 14.39
CA TYR A 212 -17.81 20.32 13.83
C TYR A 212 -17.79 21.60 14.65
#